data_AF-A0A166C4Y9-F1
#
_entry.id   AF-A0A166C4Y9-F1
#
_cell.length_a   1.000
_cell.length_b   1.000
_cell.length_c   1.000
_cell.angle_alpha   90.00
_cell.angle_beta   90.00
_cell.angle_gamma   90.00
#
_symmetry.space_group_name_H-M   'P 1'
#
loop_
_entity.id
_entity.type
_entity.pdbx_description
1 polymer ?
#
loop_
_entity_poly.entity_id
_entity_poly.type
_entity_poly.pdbx_seq_one_letter_code
_entity_poly.pdbx_strand_id
1 'polypeptide(L)'
;MGHAVHDDPALERWNAMREGAWAHFKLTKRNARPILVMGVLIPAGLLWLAASSDNKFNMVARKKNDSLIRGASVAAEPTEE
;
A
#
# COMPACT_ATOMS: atom_id res chain seq x y z
N MET A 1 12.25 44.82 -14.25
CA MET A 1 10.88 45.17 -13.80
C MET A 1 10.06 43.91 -13.99
N GLY A 2 9.63 43.29 -12.88
CA GLY A 2 9.04 41.95 -12.86
C GLY A 2 7.74 41.90 -13.66
N HIS A 3 7.52 40.78 -14.36
CA HIS A 3 6.26 40.49 -15.02
C HIS A 3 5.15 40.44 -13.96
N ALA A 4 4.18 41.36 -14.06
CA ALA A 4 2.98 41.31 -13.23
C ALA A 4 2.16 40.09 -13.65
N VAL A 5 1.92 39.18 -12.70
CA VAL A 5 1.02 38.04 -12.90
C VAL A 5 -0.40 38.59 -13.06
N HIS A 6 -1.13 38.08 -14.05
CA HIS A 6 -2.53 38.45 -14.24
C HIS A 6 -3.40 37.59 -13.33
N ASP A 7 -4.04 38.22 -12.36
CA ASP A 7 -4.90 37.50 -11.41
C ASP A 7 -6.19 37.07 -12.11
N ASP A 8 -6.34 35.76 -12.34
CA ASP A 8 -7.60 35.18 -12.81
C ASP A 8 -8.47 34.81 -11.60
N PRO A 9 -9.61 35.50 -11.40
CA PRO A 9 -10.47 35.24 -10.26
C PRO A 9 -11.07 33.83 -10.26
N ALA A 10 -11.12 33.12 -11.40
CA ALA A 10 -11.55 31.73 -11.45
C ALA A 10 -10.51 30.79 -10.84
N LEU A 11 -9.23 31.01 -11.12
CA LEU A 11 -8.13 30.22 -10.55
C LEU A 11 -8.05 30.42 -9.04
N GLU A 12 -8.14 31.68 -8.58
CA GLU A 12 -8.11 31.99 -7.15
C GLU A 12 -9.25 31.32 -6.37
N ARG A 13 -10.47 31.31 -6.93
CA ARG A 13 -11.60 30.60 -6.30
C ARG A 13 -11.41 29.09 -6.26
N TRP A 14 -10.83 28.49 -7.29
CA TRP A 14 -10.55 27.06 -7.31
C TRP A 14 -9.46 26.67 -6.31
N ASN A 15 -8.40 27.49 -6.22
CA ASN A 15 -7.37 27.33 -5.21
C ASN A 15 -7.97 27.43 -3.81
N ALA A 16 -8.74 28.48 -3.53
CA ALA A 16 -9.41 28.68 -2.25
C ALA A 16 -10.36 27.52 -1.89
N MET A 17 -11.10 26.97 -2.86
CA MET A 17 -11.95 25.81 -2.64
C MET A 17 -11.14 24.57 -2.22
N ARG A 18 -10.00 24.31 -2.87
CA ARG A 18 -9.14 23.17 -2.56
C ARG A 18 -8.46 23.32 -1.20
N GLU A 19 -7.94 24.50 -0.92
CA GLU A 19 -7.27 24.81 0.34
C GLU A 19 -8.25 24.77 1.52
N GLY A 20 -9.49 25.22 1.32
CA GLY A 20 -10.57 25.18 2.31
C GLY A 20 -11.31 23.83 2.38
N ALA A 21 -10.95 22.83 1.59
CA ALA A 21 -11.72 21.58 1.48
C ALA A 21 -11.87 20.84 2.82
N TRP A 22 -10.87 20.92 3.69
CA TRP A 22 -10.89 20.28 5.01
C TRP A 22 -11.97 20.88 5.93
N ALA A 23 -12.22 22.19 5.84
CA ALA A 23 -13.18 22.91 6.69
C ALA A 23 -14.63 22.50 6.38
N HIS A 24 -14.89 22.04 5.16
CA HIS A 24 -16.21 21.62 4.71
C HIS A 24 -16.37 20.09 4.61
N PHE A 25 -15.35 19.33 5.01
CA PHE A 25 -15.38 17.87 4.94
C PHE A 25 -16.45 17.30 5.89
N LYS A 26 -17.20 16.31 5.41
CA LYS A 26 -18.20 15.57 6.20
C LYS A 26 -17.97 14.06 6.08
N LEU A 27 -17.96 13.38 7.21
CA LEU A 27 -17.95 11.92 7.29
C LEU A 27 -19.33 11.36 6.92
N THR A 28 -19.55 11.21 5.63
CA THR A 28 -20.72 10.51 5.09
C THR A 28 -20.41 9.03 4.91
N LYS A 29 -21.44 8.19 4.78
CA LYS A 29 -21.25 6.76 4.47
C LYS A 29 -20.41 6.52 3.21
N ARG A 30 -20.51 7.43 2.21
CA ARG A 30 -19.71 7.37 0.98
C ARG A 30 -18.25 7.70 1.23
N ASN A 31 -17.93 8.70 2.06
CA ASN A 31 -16.56 9.13 2.33
C ASN A 31 -15.85 8.25 3.37
N ALA A 32 -16.60 7.68 4.31
CA ALA A 32 -16.04 6.81 5.34
C ALA A 32 -15.46 5.50 4.77
N ARG A 33 -16.11 4.90 3.76
CA ARG A 33 -15.66 3.65 3.13
C ARG A 33 -14.24 3.75 2.55
N PRO A 34 -13.92 4.69 1.65
CA PRO A 34 -12.57 4.81 1.10
C PRO A 34 -11.54 5.16 2.17
N ILE A 35 -11.89 5.98 3.17
CA ILE A 35 -10.98 6.30 4.29
C ILE A 35 -10.60 5.04 5.06
N LEU A 36 -11.59 4.22 5.44
CA LEU A 36 -11.33 2.98 6.18
C LEU A 36 -10.56 1.96 5.33
N VAL A 37 -10.91 1.82 4.05
CA VAL A 37 -10.26 0.83 3.18
C VAL A 37 -8.82 1.25 2.85
N MET A 38 -8.61 2.46 2.35
CA MET A 38 -7.29 2.93 1.91
C MET A 38 -6.41 3.39 3.07
N GLY A 39 -7.00 4.00 4.10
CA GLY A 39 -6.24 4.54 5.23
C GLY A 39 -5.93 3.52 6.32
N VAL A 40 -6.72 2.45 6.44
CA VAL A 40 -6.56 1.47 7.53
C VAL A 40 -6.39 0.05 6.99
N LEU A 41 -7.38 -0.45 6.25
CA LEU A 41 -7.43 -1.87 5.88
C LEU A 41 -6.26 -2.27 5.01
N ILE A 42 -5.95 -1.48 3.97
CA ILE A 42 -4.84 -1.78 3.05
C ILE A 42 -3.48 -1.70 3.75
N PRO A 43 -3.13 -0.60 4.47
CA PRO A 43 -1.86 -0.53 5.20
C PRO A 43 -1.72 -1.64 6.25
N ALA A 44 -2.77 -1.91 7.03
CA ALA A 44 -2.74 -2.96 8.05
C ALA A 44 -2.61 -4.35 7.43
N GLY A 45 -3.33 -4.63 6.34
CA GLY A 45 -3.24 -5.89 5.60
C GLY A 45 -1.85 -6.12 5.00
N LEU A 46 -1.25 -5.08 4.41
CA LEU A 46 0.12 -5.15 3.89
C LEU A 46 1.14 -5.39 5.00
N LEU A 47 1.03 -4.67 6.11
CA LEU A 47 1.92 -4.86 7.26
C LEU A 47 1.79 -6.28 7.82
N TRP A 48 0.57 -6.79 7.96
CA TRP A 48 0.32 -8.15 8.42
C TRP A 48 0.91 -9.20 7.46
N LEU A 49 0.71 -9.04 6.15
CA LEU A 49 1.30 -9.92 5.14
C LEU A 49 2.83 -9.89 5.19
N ALA A 50 3.42 -8.71 5.30
CA ALA A 50 4.86 -8.55 5.43
C ALA A 50 5.37 -9.27 6.69
N ALA A 51 4.77 -9.00 7.85
CA ALA A 51 5.15 -9.65 9.11
C ALA A 51 4.97 -11.18 9.07
N SER A 52 3.92 -11.68 8.40
CA SER A 52 3.62 -13.12 8.32
C SER A 52 4.50 -13.87 7.33
N SER A 53 5.06 -13.17 6.33
CA SER A 53 5.95 -13.73 5.31
C SER A 53 7.42 -13.43 5.56
N ASP A 54 7.72 -12.53 6.51
CA ASP A 54 9.08 -12.16 6.85
C ASP A 54 9.90 -13.38 7.25
N ASN A 55 11.08 -13.50 6.66
CA ASN A 55 12.03 -14.60 6.88
C ASN A 55 11.48 -16.03 6.65
N LYS A 56 10.26 -16.19 6.14
CA LYS A 56 9.64 -17.50 5.95
C LYS A 56 10.24 -18.28 4.79
N PHE A 57 10.66 -17.56 3.75
CA PHE A 57 11.16 -18.17 2.52
C PHE A 57 12.67 -17.95 2.36
N ASN A 58 13.39 -18.98 1.91
CA ASN A 58 14.80 -18.92 1.55
C ASN A 58 15.04 -19.72 0.25
N MET A 59 15.35 -18.98 -0.81
CA MET A 59 15.58 -19.51 -2.16
C MET A 59 17.07 -19.70 -2.48
N VAL A 60 17.97 -19.36 -1.55
CA VAL A 60 19.41 -19.48 -1.76
C VAL A 60 19.78 -20.94 -1.96
N ALA A 61 20.42 -21.24 -3.09
CA ALA A 61 20.94 -22.56 -3.47
C ALA A 61 19.90 -23.71 -3.46
N ARG A 62 18.61 -23.42 -3.63
CA ARG A 62 17.55 -24.44 -3.71
C ARG A 62 17.54 -25.12 -5.09
N LYS A 63 17.39 -26.45 -5.12
CA LYS A 63 17.25 -27.27 -6.33
C LYS A 63 15.77 -27.44 -6.73
N LYS A 64 15.54 -28.02 -7.90
CA LYS A 64 14.19 -28.43 -8.35
C LYS A 64 13.60 -29.39 -7.31
N ASN A 65 12.37 -29.10 -6.88
CA ASN A 65 11.61 -29.81 -5.83
C ASN A 65 12.06 -29.57 -4.37
N ASP A 66 13.04 -28.70 -4.11
CA ASP A 66 13.39 -28.33 -2.74
C ASP A 66 12.34 -27.39 -2.12
N SER A 67 12.07 -27.57 -0.82
CA SER A 67 11.22 -26.66 -0.08
C SER A 67 11.87 -25.28 0.07
N LEU A 68 11.10 -24.23 -0.24
CA LEU A 68 11.50 -22.84 -0.05
C LEU A 68 11.30 -22.35 1.39
N ILE A 69 10.60 -23.12 2.23
CA ILE A 69 10.35 -22.74 3.62
C ILE A 69 11.66 -22.85 4.41
N ARG A 70 12.02 -21.78 5.11
CA ARG A 70 13.20 -21.74 5.98
C ARG A 70 13.05 -22.80 7.09
N GLY A 71 14.04 -23.66 7.25
CA GLY A 71 14.04 -24.71 8.28
C GLY A 71 13.29 -26.00 7.90
N ALA A 72 12.76 -26.12 6.68
CA ALA A 72 12.25 -27.40 6.20
C ALA A 72 13.41 -28.41 6.08
N SER A 73 13.21 -29.61 6.64
CA SER A 73 14.11 -30.74 6.42
C SER A 73 14.23 -31.02 4.93
N VAL A 74 15.45 -31.34 4.46
CA VAL A 74 15.74 -31.71 3.07
C VAL A 74 14.67 -32.69 2.61
N ALA A 75 13.99 -32.36 1.50
CA ALA A 75 12.93 -33.19 0.94
C ALA A 75 13.43 -34.64 0.91
N ALA A 76 12.65 -35.54 1.54
CA ALA A 76 12.94 -36.97 1.53
C ALA A 76 13.27 -37.40 0.10
N GLU A 77 14.34 -38.17 -0.05
CA GLU A 77 14.79 -38.68 -1.34
C GLU A 77 13.59 -39.25 -2.11
N PRO A 78 13.47 -39.00 -3.42
CA PRO A 78 12.47 -39.70 -4.21
C PRO A 78 12.78 -41.19 -4.09
N THR A 79 11.94 -41.94 -3.37
CA THR A 79 11.92 -43.40 -3.45
C THR A 79 11.64 -43.73 -4.91
N GLU A 80 12.68 -44.11 -5.63
CA GLU A 80 12.59 -44.67 -6.98
C GLU A 80 11.83 -46.00 -6.85
N GLU A 81 10.60 -46.04 -7.36
CA GLU A 81 9.88 -47.26 -7.77
C GLU A 81 9.81 -47.31 -9.31
#